data_AF-K8Y4I9-F1
#
_entry.id   AF-K8Y4I9-F1
#
_cell.length_a   1.000
_cell.length_b   1.000
_cell.length_c   1.000
_cell.angle_alpha   90.00
_cell.angle_beta   90.00
_cell.angle_gamma   90.00
#
_symmetry.space_group_name_H-M   'P 1'
#
loop_
_entity.id
_entity.type
_entity.pdbx_description
1 polymer ?
#
loop_
_entity_poly.entity_id
_entity_poly.type
_entity_poly.pdbx_seq_one_letter_code
_entity_poly.pdbx_strand_id
1 'polypeptide(L)'
;MNYILEKTNKQVVWINPDPNQLTGVEAWGEFNPSIHEIVYALHYNPQIGDTFRAEIMDGMAQDFKPKAVYNKSTGVNRVLFNWDDCLDPEKETENEPLKDEKGSLLSHQIYTERDGWIVDVVQKKDSLIKLVDSICESKITAGFASTALGTPYFYSSDRDDQLNLVGLASLNASVLYKCTDDDGIKEYRNHTADQIKQVLNDGAVRKTLLLKNCASLKAMIQAVGADSKLDEIDITSGWD
;
A
#
# COMPACT_ATOMS: atom_id res chain seq x y z
N MET A 1 22.77 -37.72 13.90
CA MET A 1 22.19 -38.98 13.42
C MET A 1 22.56 -39.17 11.96
N ASN A 2 22.66 -40.41 11.51
CA ASN A 2 22.91 -40.75 10.11
C ASN A 2 21.58 -41.08 9.43
N TYR A 3 21.24 -40.35 8.38
CA TYR A 3 20.05 -40.55 7.56
C TYR A 3 20.44 -41.28 6.29
N ILE A 4 19.70 -42.33 5.96
CA ILE A 4 19.86 -43.04 4.69
C ILE A 4 18.76 -42.52 3.78
N LEU A 5 19.18 -41.96 2.65
CA LEU A 5 18.29 -41.36 1.68
C LEU A 5 18.31 -42.15 0.38
N GLU A 6 17.15 -42.25 -0.26
CA GLU A 6 17.04 -42.65 -1.66
C GLU A 6 17.64 -41.55 -2.55
N LYS A 7 18.63 -41.90 -3.37
CA LYS A 7 19.32 -40.92 -4.25
C LYS A 7 18.39 -40.26 -5.27
N THR A 8 17.31 -40.95 -5.63
CA THR A 8 16.39 -40.52 -6.69
C THR A 8 15.46 -39.39 -6.25
N ASN A 9 15.02 -39.38 -4.99
CA ASN A 9 14.00 -38.46 -4.48
C ASN A 9 14.31 -37.88 -3.10
N LYS A 10 15.47 -38.22 -2.52
CA LYS A 10 15.92 -37.80 -1.17
C LYS A 10 14.97 -38.22 -0.04
N GLN A 11 14.15 -39.26 -0.24
CA GLN A 11 13.29 -39.78 0.80
C GLN A 11 14.13 -40.48 1.88
N VAL A 12 13.84 -40.20 3.15
CA VAL A 12 14.46 -40.89 4.29
C VAL A 12 13.92 -42.31 4.37
N VAL A 13 14.76 -43.31 4.10
CA VAL A 13 14.39 -44.74 4.18
C VAL A 13 14.85 -45.40 5.48
N TRP A 14 15.88 -44.83 6.12
CA TRP A 14 16.37 -45.31 7.42
C TRP A 14 17.02 -44.17 8.22
N ILE A 15 16.94 -44.27 9.55
CA ILE A 15 17.60 -43.35 10.48
C ILE A 15 18.42 -44.19 11.46
N ASN A 16 19.73 -43.93 11.51
CA ASN A 16 20.63 -44.51 12.48
C ASN A 16 21.01 -43.44 13.53
N PRO A 17 20.63 -43.62 14.80
CA PRO A 17 20.83 -42.61 15.84
C PRO A 17 22.28 -42.49 16.33
N ASP A 18 23.23 -43.28 15.82
CA ASP A 18 24.64 -43.19 16.20
C ASP A 18 25.16 -41.75 16.05
N PRO A 19 25.85 -41.21 17.07
CA PRO A 19 26.38 -39.86 17.03
C PRO A 19 27.60 -39.71 16.12
N ASN A 20 28.28 -40.79 15.71
CA ASN A 20 29.39 -40.74 14.79
C ASN A 20 28.91 -40.70 13.34
N GLN A 21 29.77 -40.23 12.44
CA GLN A 21 29.51 -40.32 11.00
C GLN A 21 29.81 -41.74 10.54
N LEU A 22 28.78 -42.41 10.04
CA LEU A 22 28.86 -43.80 9.59
C LEU A 22 28.86 -43.85 8.06
N THR A 23 29.42 -44.93 7.52
CA THR A 23 29.44 -45.16 6.07
C THR A 23 29.03 -46.59 5.74
N GLY A 24 28.54 -46.81 4.52
CA GLY A 24 28.26 -48.15 4.02
C GLY A 24 27.27 -48.93 4.89
N VAL A 25 27.55 -50.23 5.03
CA VAL A 25 26.74 -51.18 5.81
C VAL A 25 26.75 -50.93 7.32
N GLU A 26 27.71 -50.15 7.82
CA GLU A 26 27.76 -49.76 9.24
C GLU A 26 26.63 -48.79 9.58
N ALA A 27 26.21 -47.96 8.62
CA ALA A 27 25.07 -47.06 8.79
C ALA A 27 23.73 -47.82 8.72
N TRP A 28 23.62 -48.82 7.84
CA TRP A 28 22.42 -49.66 7.70
C TRP A 28 22.77 -50.97 6.97
N GLY A 29 22.34 -52.11 7.50
CA GLY A 29 22.67 -53.42 6.95
C GLY A 29 22.21 -53.65 5.51
N GLU A 30 21.13 -52.98 5.08
CA GLU A 30 20.62 -53.05 3.70
C GLU A 30 21.12 -51.89 2.82
N PHE A 31 22.15 -51.15 3.28
CA PHE A 31 22.72 -50.06 2.52
C PHE A 31 23.24 -50.54 1.16
N ASN A 32 22.77 -49.89 0.11
CA ASN A 32 23.16 -50.16 -1.26
C ASN A 32 23.67 -48.86 -1.88
N PRO A 33 24.99 -48.70 -2.08
CA PRO A 33 25.56 -47.45 -2.57
C PRO A 33 25.10 -47.06 -3.97
N SER A 34 24.48 -47.96 -4.75
CA SER A 34 23.95 -47.61 -6.07
C SER A 34 22.66 -46.80 -6.00
N ILE A 35 21.86 -46.96 -4.93
CA ILE A 35 20.55 -46.31 -4.76
C ILE A 35 20.48 -45.44 -3.51
N HIS A 36 21.31 -45.70 -2.50
CA HIS A 36 21.30 -44.98 -1.23
C HIS A 36 22.51 -44.04 -1.09
N GLU A 37 22.30 -42.94 -0.37
CA GLU A 37 23.35 -42.08 0.19
C GLU A 37 23.15 -41.94 1.70
N ILE A 38 24.23 -41.62 2.42
CA ILE A 38 24.19 -41.40 3.86
C ILE A 38 24.48 -39.93 4.11
N VAL A 39 23.66 -39.30 4.95
CA VAL A 39 23.81 -37.92 5.36
C VAL A 39 23.84 -37.84 6.86
N TYR A 40 24.85 -37.18 7.41
CA TYR A 40 24.92 -36.89 8.83
C TYR A 40 24.24 -35.56 9.14
N ALA A 41 23.30 -35.52 10.09
CA ALA A 41 22.68 -34.28 10.55
C ALA A 41 22.68 -34.17 12.09
N LEU A 42 23.00 -32.97 12.58
CA LEU A 42 23.01 -32.62 14.00
C LEU A 42 21.74 -31.86 14.43
N HIS A 43 21.27 -30.94 13.59
CA HIS A 43 20.21 -29.98 13.94
C HIS A 43 18.98 -30.07 13.02
N TYR A 44 18.85 -31.19 12.31
CA TYR A 44 17.71 -31.50 11.44
C TYR A 44 17.24 -32.93 11.71
N ASN A 45 15.93 -33.11 11.88
CA ASN A 45 15.31 -34.37 12.34
C ASN A 45 14.08 -34.79 11.52
N PRO A 46 14.22 -34.99 10.19
CA PRO A 46 13.14 -35.54 9.38
C PRO A 46 12.85 -36.99 9.79
N GLN A 47 11.61 -37.43 9.58
CA GLN A 47 11.16 -38.78 9.90
C GLN A 47 11.29 -39.72 8.70
N ILE A 48 11.22 -41.03 8.95
CA ILE A 48 11.19 -42.03 7.87
C ILE A 48 9.97 -41.75 6.98
N GLY A 49 10.19 -41.72 5.66
CA GLY A 49 9.19 -41.38 4.65
C GLY A 49 9.20 -39.90 4.25
N ASP A 50 9.75 -39.00 5.07
CA ASP A 50 9.89 -37.59 4.73
C ASP A 50 10.91 -37.38 3.62
N THR A 51 10.75 -36.30 2.86
CA THR A 51 11.79 -35.79 1.97
C THR A 51 12.84 -35.06 2.80
N PHE A 52 14.11 -35.44 2.67
CA PHE A 52 15.21 -34.76 3.31
C PHE A 52 15.49 -33.42 2.59
N ARG A 53 15.17 -32.30 3.24
CA ARG A 53 15.19 -30.96 2.62
C ARG A 53 16.49 -30.20 2.84
N ALA A 54 17.29 -30.58 3.83
CA ALA A 54 18.51 -29.86 4.14
C ALA A 54 19.53 -29.93 3.01
N GLU A 55 20.24 -28.82 2.78
CA GLU A 55 21.39 -28.79 1.89
C GLU A 55 22.48 -29.73 2.44
N ILE A 56 23.11 -30.50 1.54
CA ILE A 56 24.12 -31.50 1.89
C ILE A 56 25.46 -31.06 1.32
N MET A 57 26.46 -30.89 2.19
CA MET A 57 27.85 -30.60 1.80
C MET A 57 28.75 -31.63 2.47
N ASP A 58 29.57 -32.32 1.67
CA ASP A 58 30.49 -33.38 2.12
C ASP A 58 29.83 -34.45 3.01
N GLY A 59 28.60 -34.85 2.65
CA GLY A 59 27.84 -35.86 3.39
C GLY A 59 27.22 -35.34 4.70
N MET A 60 27.29 -34.04 4.98
CA MET A 60 26.70 -33.41 6.17
C MET A 60 25.57 -32.45 5.80
N ALA A 61 24.47 -32.56 6.53
CA ALA A 61 23.38 -31.60 6.46
C ALA A 61 23.83 -30.25 7.02
N GLN A 62 23.59 -29.20 6.24
CA GLN A 62 23.88 -27.83 6.65
C GLN A 62 22.78 -27.30 7.58
N ASP A 63 23.17 -26.39 8.46
CA ASP A 63 22.22 -25.67 9.31
C ASP A 63 21.32 -24.78 8.47
N PHE A 64 20.05 -24.75 8.84
CA PHE A 64 19.10 -23.84 8.21
C PHE A 64 19.44 -22.40 8.60
N LYS A 65 19.58 -21.53 7.61
CA LYS A 65 19.70 -20.09 7.84
C LYS A 65 18.32 -19.46 7.70
N PRO A 66 17.81 -18.71 8.70
CA PRO A 66 16.53 -18.03 8.59
C PRO A 66 16.43 -17.18 7.33
N LYS A 67 15.29 -17.27 6.63
CA LYS A 67 15.05 -16.54 5.37
C LYS A 67 13.74 -15.78 5.46
N ALA A 68 13.77 -14.51 5.06
CA ALA A 68 12.55 -13.73 4.89
C ALA A 68 11.85 -14.14 3.59
N VAL A 69 10.55 -14.33 3.67
CA VAL A 69 9.66 -14.51 2.51
C VAL A 69 8.54 -13.49 2.58
N TYR A 70 8.08 -13.04 1.43
CA TYR A 70 7.16 -11.92 1.29
C TYR A 70 5.90 -12.37 0.57
N ASN A 71 4.75 -12.02 1.13
CA ASN A 71 3.48 -12.24 0.47
C ASN A 71 3.39 -11.40 -0.82
N LYS A 72 3.21 -12.05 -1.97
CA LYS A 72 3.21 -11.45 -3.32
C LYS A 72 2.14 -10.37 -3.53
N SER A 73 1.07 -10.37 -2.73
CA SER A 73 -0.02 -9.40 -2.85
C SER A 73 0.10 -8.21 -1.90
N THR A 74 0.74 -8.39 -0.74
CA THR A 74 0.76 -7.38 0.33
C THR A 74 2.15 -6.86 0.66
N GLY A 75 3.20 -7.58 0.28
CA GLY A 75 4.59 -7.28 0.64
C GLY A 75 4.92 -7.57 2.11
N VAL A 76 3.96 -8.05 2.92
CA VAL A 76 4.19 -8.43 4.32
C VAL A 76 5.11 -9.64 4.37
N ASN A 77 6.11 -9.59 5.25
CA ASN A 77 7.07 -10.67 5.39
C ASN A 77 6.72 -11.63 6.55
N ARG A 78 7.22 -12.85 6.42
CA ARG A 78 7.45 -13.77 7.52
C ARG A 78 8.84 -14.37 7.38
N VAL A 79 9.29 -15.06 8.42
CA VAL A 79 10.60 -15.73 8.43
C VAL A 79 10.38 -17.23 8.43
N LEU A 80 11.02 -17.93 7.49
CA LEU A 80 11.21 -19.37 7.56
C LEU A 80 12.31 -19.62 8.59
N PHE A 81 12.10 -20.53 9.55
CA PHE A 81 13.06 -20.80 10.62
C PHE A 81 13.73 -22.17 10.51
N ASN A 82 13.19 -23.07 9.69
CA ASN A 82 13.71 -24.43 9.52
C ASN A 82 13.41 -24.95 8.11
N TRP A 83 13.95 -26.13 7.80
CA TRP A 83 13.80 -26.78 6.48
C TRP A 83 12.36 -27.21 6.14
N ASP A 84 11.49 -27.37 7.14
CA ASP A 84 10.09 -27.77 6.97
C ASP A 84 9.16 -26.56 6.79
N ASP A 85 9.58 -25.37 7.23
CA ASP A 85 8.94 -24.09 6.91
C ASP A 85 9.17 -23.76 5.43
N CYS A 86 8.26 -24.22 4.58
CA CYS A 86 8.37 -24.01 3.13
C CYS A 86 7.75 -22.69 2.68
N LEU A 87 8.32 -22.11 1.62
CA LEU A 87 7.72 -21.05 0.81
C LEU A 87 6.46 -21.59 0.11
N ASP A 88 5.35 -20.86 0.14
CA ASP A 88 4.21 -21.10 -0.76
C ASP A 88 4.49 -20.37 -2.09
N PRO A 89 4.91 -21.06 -3.16
CA PRO A 89 5.31 -20.39 -4.40
C PRO A 89 4.16 -19.68 -5.10
N GLU A 90 2.89 -19.99 -4.79
CA GLU A 90 1.74 -19.29 -5.37
C GLU A 90 1.51 -17.94 -4.70
N LYS A 91 1.87 -17.81 -3.41
CA LYS A 91 1.54 -16.63 -2.60
C LYS A 91 2.75 -15.86 -2.11
N GLU A 92 3.95 -16.42 -2.19
CA GLU A 92 5.14 -15.89 -1.54
C GLU A 92 6.36 -15.89 -2.45
N THR A 93 7.26 -14.95 -2.20
CA THR A 93 8.54 -14.82 -2.88
C THR A 93 9.65 -14.52 -1.89
N GLU A 94 10.87 -14.94 -2.18
CA GLU A 94 12.07 -14.49 -1.43
C GLU A 94 12.51 -13.07 -1.85
N ASN A 95 11.98 -12.56 -2.98
CA ASN A 95 12.31 -11.23 -3.47
C ASN A 95 11.74 -10.15 -2.54
N GLU A 96 12.62 -9.32 -2.01
CA GLU A 96 12.24 -8.22 -1.14
C GLU A 96 11.44 -7.14 -1.89
N PRO A 97 10.33 -6.63 -1.32
CA PRO A 97 9.55 -5.55 -1.91
C PRO A 97 10.36 -4.26 -2.04
N LEU A 98 9.95 -3.42 -3.00
CA LEU A 98 10.58 -2.14 -3.26
C LEU A 98 10.43 -1.21 -2.04
N LYS A 99 11.50 -0.48 -1.76
CA LYS A 99 11.59 0.51 -0.68
C LYS A 99 11.96 1.89 -1.21
N ASP A 100 11.54 2.93 -0.52
CA ASP A 100 12.00 4.29 -0.72
C ASP A 100 13.42 4.49 -0.18
N GLU A 101 13.98 5.69 -0.39
CA GLU A 101 15.31 6.07 0.10
C GLU A 101 15.44 6.02 1.65
N LYS A 102 14.31 6.02 2.37
CA LYS A 102 14.24 5.92 3.83
C LYS A 102 14.07 4.47 4.31
N GLY A 103 14.02 3.50 3.40
CA GLY A 103 13.83 2.09 3.69
C GLY A 103 12.38 1.68 3.98
N SER A 104 11.41 2.57 3.73
CA SER A 104 9.98 2.28 3.87
C SER A 104 9.44 1.60 2.61
N LEU A 105 8.51 0.65 2.75
CA LEU A 105 7.92 -0.03 1.60
C LEU A 105 7.19 0.95 0.68
N LEU A 106 7.43 0.86 -0.63
CA LEU A 106 6.65 1.61 -1.61
C LEU A 106 5.18 1.16 -1.57
N SER A 107 4.27 2.13 -1.57
CA SER A 107 2.83 1.87 -1.70
C SER A 107 2.48 1.39 -3.11
N HIS A 108 1.38 0.66 -3.24
CA HIS A 108 0.83 0.24 -4.53
C HIS A 108 1.78 -0.62 -5.36
N GLN A 109 2.61 -1.46 -4.74
CA GLN A 109 3.45 -2.41 -5.46
C GLN A 109 2.80 -3.79 -5.57
N ILE A 110 3.05 -4.46 -6.67
CA ILE A 110 2.60 -5.83 -6.96
C ILE A 110 3.79 -6.68 -7.37
N TYR A 111 3.74 -7.97 -7.06
CA TYR A 111 4.74 -8.92 -7.52
C TYR A 111 4.34 -9.53 -8.87
N THR A 112 5.29 -9.61 -9.80
CA THR A 112 5.17 -10.31 -11.07
C THR A 112 6.29 -11.34 -11.20
N GLU A 113 6.00 -12.49 -11.82
CA GLU A 113 7.03 -13.53 -12.02
C GLU A 113 8.16 -13.09 -12.96
N ARG A 114 7.89 -12.13 -13.85
CA ARG A 114 8.85 -11.65 -14.84
C ARG A 114 9.77 -10.56 -14.29
N ASP A 115 9.18 -9.54 -13.67
CA ASP A 115 9.88 -8.30 -13.33
C ASP A 115 10.05 -8.14 -11.81
N GLY A 116 9.57 -9.10 -11.01
CA GLY A 116 9.57 -9.03 -9.55
C GLY A 116 8.57 -7.99 -9.06
N TRP A 117 8.94 -7.26 -8.01
CA TRP A 117 8.13 -6.17 -7.48
C TRP A 117 8.17 -4.96 -8.41
N ILE A 118 6.99 -4.51 -8.83
CA ILE A 118 6.80 -3.30 -9.62
C ILE A 118 5.70 -2.45 -9.00
N VAL A 119 5.71 -1.14 -9.24
CA VAL A 119 4.61 -0.28 -8.83
C VAL A 119 3.43 -0.46 -9.79
N ASP A 120 2.27 -0.77 -9.22
CA ASP A 120 0.98 -0.73 -9.90
C ASP A 120 0.57 0.73 -10.13
N VAL A 121 1.00 1.23 -11.27
CA VAL A 121 0.70 2.60 -11.73
C VAL A 121 -0.81 2.83 -11.81
N VAL A 122 -1.62 1.80 -12.12
CA VAL A 122 -3.08 1.94 -12.19
C VAL A 122 -3.65 2.19 -10.80
N GLN A 123 -3.28 1.36 -9.83
CA GLN A 123 -3.76 1.52 -8.45
C GLN A 123 -3.25 2.82 -7.81
N LYS A 124 -2.01 3.23 -8.10
CA LYS A 124 -1.45 4.50 -7.62
C LYS A 124 -2.21 5.70 -8.20
N LYS A 125 -2.52 5.71 -9.50
CA LYS A 125 -3.37 6.75 -10.13
C LYS A 125 -4.74 6.86 -9.47
N ASP A 126 -5.41 5.73 -9.28
CA ASP A 126 -6.75 5.72 -8.66
C ASP A 126 -6.73 6.28 -7.24
N SER A 127 -5.68 5.97 -6.48
CA SER A 127 -5.50 6.49 -5.12
C SER A 127 -5.24 7.99 -5.11
N LEU A 128 -4.40 8.49 -6.03
CA LEU A 128 -4.14 9.93 -6.19
C LEU A 128 -5.39 10.69 -6.64
N ILE A 129 -6.19 10.14 -7.56
CA ILE A 129 -7.44 10.77 -8.02
C ILE A 129 -8.43 10.91 -6.87
N LYS A 130 -8.59 9.87 -6.03
CA LYS A 130 -9.44 9.93 -4.84
C LYS A 130 -8.96 10.97 -3.84
N LEU A 131 -7.64 11.12 -3.68
CA LEU A 131 -7.06 12.13 -2.81
C LEU A 131 -7.33 13.55 -3.34
N VAL A 132 -7.15 13.78 -4.65
CA VAL A 132 -7.51 15.06 -5.30
C VAL A 132 -8.99 15.38 -5.12
N ASP A 133 -9.87 14.39 -5.26
CA ASP A 133 -11.31 14.55 -5.00
C ASP A 133 -11.59 14.98 -3.56
N SER A 134 -10.97 14.31 -2.60
CA SER A 134 -11.12 14.62 -1.18
C SER A 134 -10.63 16.02 -0.84
N ILE A 135 -9.48 16.44 -1.38
CA ILE A 135 -8.95 17.81 -1.20
C ILE A 135 -9.92 18.83 -1.79
N CYS A 136 -10.41 18.60 -3.01
CA CYS A 136 -11.36 19.50 -3.67
C CYS A 136 -12.65 19.65 -2.85
N GLU A 137 -13.24 18.55 -2.38
CA GLU A 137 -14.45 18.58 -1.54
C GLU A 137 -14.21 19.32 -0.22
N SER A 138 -13.07 19.06 0.43
CA SER A 138 -12.67 19.77 1.65
C SER A 138 -12.54 21.28 1.41
N LYS A 139 -11.90 21.71 0.32
CA LYS A 139 -11.75 23.13 -0.02
C LYS A 139 -13.06 23.81 -0.39
N ILE A 140 -13.99 23.12 -1.06
CA ILE A 140 -15.33 23.63 -1.38
C ILE A 140 -16.17 23.83 -0.10
N THR A 141 -16.04 22.91 0.85
CA THR A 141 -16.84 22.92 2.08
C THR A 141 -16.24 23.78 3.19
N ALA A 142 -14.95 24.12 3.11
CA ALA A 142 -14.28 25.00 4.06
C ALA A 142 -14.92 26.39 4.16
N GLY A 143 -15.51 26.88 3.07
CA GLY A 143 -16.10 28.22 3.00
C GLY A 143 -15.41 29.12 1.97
N PHE A 144 -15.85 30.37 1.90
CA PHE A 144 -15.29 31.37 0.98
C PHE A 144 -15.46 32.78 1.55
N ALA A 145 -14.62 33.70 1.07
CA ALA A 145 -14.74 35.11 1.38
C ALA A 145 -15.59 35.83 0.32
N SER A 146 -16.40 36.80 0.75
CA SER A 146 -17.12 37.72 -0.15
C SER A 146 -17.07 39.14 0.43
N THR A 147 -17.04 40.14 -0.45
CA THR A 147 -17.03 41.56 -0.10
C THR A 147 -18.39 42.23 -0.26
N ALA A 148 -19.47 41.45 -0.35
CA ALA A 148 -20.83 41.96 -0.62
C ALA A 148 -21.31 43.02 0.40
N LEU A 149 -20.85 42.96 1.65
CA LEU A 149 -21.17 43.94 2.69
C LEU A 149 -20.25 45.19 2.68
N GLY A 150 -19.39 45.34 1.66
CA GLY A 150 -18.43 46.44 1.51
C GLY A 150 -17.06 46.18 2.12
N THR A 151 -16.90 45.12 2.90
CA THR A 151 -15.62 44.61 3.44
C THR A 151 -15.63 43.07 3.37
N PRO A 152 -14.48 42.38 3.42
CA PRO A 152 -14.45 40.92 3.41
C PRO A 152 -15.20 40.32 4.61
N TYR A 153 -16.01 39.31 4.33
CA TYR A 153 -16.58 38.41 5.33
C TYR A 153 -16.43 36.97 4.86
N PHE A 154 -16.28 36.05 5.79
CA PHE A 154 -16.20 34.62 5.53
C PHE A 154 -17.55 33.93 5.71
N TYR A 155 -17.95 33.14 4.71
CA TYR A 155 -19.19 32.38 4.66
C TYR A 155 -18.86 30.89 4.71
N SER A 156 -19.56 30.17 5.59
CA SER A 156 -19.52 28.70 5.59
C SER A 156 -20.17 28.16 4.31
N SER A 157 -19.74 26.99 3.87
CA SER A 157 -20.11 26.43 2.57
C SER A 157 -20.27 24.92 2.63
N ASP A 158 -20.75 24.39 3.76
CA ASP A 158 -21.21 23.00 3.76
C ASP A 158 -22.41 22.82 2.80
N ARG A 159 -22.92 21.60 2.68
CA ARG A 159 -23.99 21.30 1.72
C ARG A 159 -25.29 22.05 2.05
N ASP A 160 -25.61 22.22 3.33
CA ASP A 160 -26.82 22.91 3.77
C ASP A 160 -26.64 24.42 3.62
N ASP A 161 -25.47 24.96 3.94
CA ASP A 161 -25.13 26.37 3.72
C ASP A 161 -25.26 26.75 2.24
N GLN A 162 -24.74 25.92 1.33
CA GLN A 162 -24.85 26.13 -0.11
C GLN A 162 -26.32 26.16 -0.57
N LEU A 163 -27.14 25.20 -0.10
CA LEU A 163 -28.55 25.14 -0.45
C LEU A 163 -29.33 26.33 0.11
N ASN A 164 -29.06 26.69 1.36
CA ASN A 164 -29.65 27.84 2.05
C ASN A 164 -29.32 29.14 1.32
N LEU A 165 -28.07 29.32 0.88
CA LEU A 165 -27.63 30.50 0.12
C LEU A 165 -28.39 30.62 -1.21
N VAL A 166 -28.55 29.52 -1.96
CA VAL A 166 -29.34 29.49 -3.20
C VAL A 166 -30.79 29.88 -2.92
N GLY A 167 -31.38 29.34 -1.85
CA GLY A 167 -32.75 29.66 -1.43
C GLY A 167 -32.93 31.15 -1.08
N LEU A 168 -32.06 31.69 -0.24
CA LEU A 168 -32.10 33.09 0.18
C LEU A 168 -31.88 34.06 -0.98
N ALA A 169 -30.94 33.78 -1.87
CA ALA A 169 -30.70 34.61 -3.06
C ALA A 169 -31.90 34.63 -4.01
N SER A 170 -32.68 33.54 -4.05
CA SER A 170 -33.88 33.43 -4.89
C SER A 170 -35.07 34.24 -4.38
N LEU A 171 -35.09 34.64 -3.10
CA LEU A 171 -36.18 35.44 -2.52
C LEU A 171 -36.25 36.87 -3.09
N ASN A 172 -35.16 37.36 -3.66
CA ASN A 172 -35.06 38.73 -4.20
C ASN A 172 -35.49 39.82 -3.18
N ALA A 173 -35.17 39.60 -1.91
CA ALA A 173 -35.48 40.48 -0.79
C ALA A 173 -34.27 40.62 0.13
N SER A 174 -34.31 41.59 1.04
CA SER A 174 -33.30 41.68 2.10
C SER A 174 -33.45 40.51 3.08
N VAL A 175 -32.33 39.90 3.47
CA VAL A 175 -32.30 38.70 4.31
C VAL A 175 -31.23 38.80 5.39
N LEU A 176 -31.46 38.13 6.52
CA LEU A 176 -30.42 37.87 7.50
C LEU A 176 -29.65 36.61 7.09
N TYR A 177 -28.34 36.71 6.93
CA TYR A 177 -27.49 35.56 6.62
C TYR A 177 -26.22 35.58 7.47
N LYS A 178 -25.75 34.40 7.86
CA LYS A 178 -24.68 34.23 8.84
C LYS A 178 -23.32 34.35 8.16
N CYS A 179 -22.48 35.26 8.64
CA CYS A 179 -21.12 35.45 8.13
C CYS A 179 -20.15 35.79 9.27
N THR A 180 -18.85 35.62 9.01
CA THR A 180 -17.76 35.83 9.98
C THR A 180 -16.94 37.04 9.56
N ASP A 181 -16.70 37.99 10.46
CA ASP A 181 -15.83 39.15 10.19
C ASP A 181 -14.35 38.83 10.40
N ASP A 182 -13.50 39.84 10.21
CA ASP A 182 -12.05 39.79 10.40
C ASP A 182 -11.64 39.52 11.86
N ASP A 183 -12.51 39.82 12.84
CA ASP A 183 -12.31 39.50 14.25
C ASP A 183 -12.72 38.05 14.58
N GLY A 184 -13.21 37.29 13.60
CA GLY A 184 -13.67 35.91 13.77
C GLY A 184 -15.07 35.79 14.37
N ILE A 185 -15.83 36.88 14.47
CA ILE A 185 -17.18 36.90 15.05
C ILE A 185 -18.22 36.50 14.00
N LYS A 186 -18.89 35.37 14.26
CA LYS A 186 -19.89 34.78 13.37
C LYS A 186 -21.32 35.13 13.83
N GLU A 187 -21.99 36.02 13.10
CA GLU A 187 -23.34 36.49 13.42
C GLU A 187 -24.23 36.66 12.16
N TYR A 188 -25.54 36.82 12.37
CA TYR A 188 -26.49 37.10 11.30
C TYR A 188 -26.47 38.58 10.95
N ARG A 189 -26.18 38.90 9.68
CA ARG A 189 -26.13 40.27 9.17
C ARG A 189 -27.12 40.47 8.04
N ASN A 190 -27.69 41.66 7.96
CA ASN A 190 -28.65 42.00 6.91
C ASN A 190 -27.92 42.20 5.58
N HIS A 191 -28.32 41.44 4.56
CA HIS A 191 -27.88 41.58 3.18
C HIS A 191 -29.06 42.09 2.36
N THR A 192 -28.85 43.09 1.50
CA THR A 192 -29.84 43.44 0.48
C THR A 192 -29.98 42.30 -0.55
N ALA A 193 -31.02 42.35 -1.38
CA ALA A 193 -31.23 41.39 -2.46
C ALA A 193 -30.02 41.26 -3.40
N ASP A 194 -29.34 42.37 -3.70
CA ASP A 194 -28.14 42.36 -4.56
C ASP A 194 -26.91 41.83 -3.82
N GLN A 195 -26.77 42.14 -2.53
CA GLN A 195 -25.65 41.65 -1.71
C GLN A 195 -25.70 40.14 -1.55
N ILE A 196 -26.86 39.55 -1.25
CA ILE A 196 -26.94 38.08 -1.10
C ILE A 196 -26.72 37.35 -2.43
N LYS A 197 -27.14 37.94 -3.57
CA LYS A 197 -26.81 37.43 -4.91
C LYS A 197 -25.31 37.51 -5.20
N GLN A 198 -24.65 38.58 -4.75
CA GLN A 198 -23.20 38.69 -4.86
C GLN A 198 -22.51 37.59 -4.04
N VAL A 199 -22.93 37.33 -2.79
CA VAL A 199 -22.39 36.23 -1.97
C VAL A 199 -22.54 34.88 -2.69
N LEU A 200 -23.72 34.61 -3.28
CA LEU A 200 -23.93 33.40 -4.08
C LEU A 200 -22.98 33.33 -5.29
N ASN A 201 -22.82 34.44 -6.01
CA ASN A 201 -21.95 34.51 -7.17
C ASN A 201 -20.47 34.29 -6.80
N ASP A 202 -19.98 34.91 -5.74
CA ASP A 202 -18.61 34.76 -5.26
C ASP A 202 -18.32 33.31 -4.85
N GLY A 203 -19.26 32.68 -4.14
CA GLY A 203 -19.19 31.25 -3.80
C GLY A 203 -19.19 30.35 -5.04
N ALA A 204 -20.01 30.66 -6.05
CA ALA A 204 -20.04 29.92 -7.31
C ALA A 204 -18.74 30.06 -8.12
N VAL A 205 -18.15 31.26 -8.16
CA VAL A 205 -16.85 31.52 -8.79
C VAL A 205 -15.76 30.72 -8.11
N ARG A 206 -15.69 30.77 -6.77
CA ARG A 206 -14.72 30.01 -5.97
C ARG A 206 -14.86 28.50 -6.18
N LYS A 207 -16.08 27.96 -6.11
CA LYS A 207 -16.35 26.54 -6.35
C LYS A 207 -15.95 26.12 -7.77
N THR A 208 -16.21 26.96 -8.77
CA THR A 208 -15.84 26.70 -10.16
C THR A 208 -14.32 26.64 -10.34
N LEU A 209 -13.57 27.55 -9.70
CA LEU A 209 -12.11 27.53 -9.71
C LEU A 209 -11.57 26.22 -9.14
N LEU A 210 -12.07 25.81 -7.97
CA LEU A 210 -11.68 24.56 -7.30
C LEU A 210 -11.97 23.32 -8.18
N LEU A 211 -13.15 23.26 -8.79
CA LEU A 211 -13.52 22.17 -9.69
C LEU A 211 -12.65 22.11 -10.95
N LYS A 212 -12.29 23.27 -11.52
CA LYS A 212 -11.37 23.35 -12.66
C LYS A 212 -9.97 22.85 -12.29
N ASN A 213 -9.45 23.24 -11.12
CA ASN A 213 -8.16 22.76 -10.64
C ASN A 213 -8.17 21.24 -10.43
N CYS A 214 -9.20 20.73 -9.75
CA CYS A 214 -9.42 19.29 -9.57
C CYS A 214 -9.44 18.52 -10.90
N ALA A 215 -10.19 19.01 -11.89
CA ALA A 215 -10.25 18.39 -13.21
C ALA A 215 -8.88 18.40 -13.92
N SER A 216 -8.12 19.50 -13.80
CA SER A 216 -6.77 19.61 -14.36
C SER A 216 -5.81 18.61 -13.73
N LEU A 217 -5.78 18.52 -12.39
CA LEU A 217 -4.95 17.55 -11.65
C LEU A 217 -5.27 16.11 -12.04
N LYS A 218 -6.56 15.75 -12.13
CA LYS A 218 -6.97 14.41 -12.58
C LYS A 218 -6.53 14.11 -14.00
N ALA A 219 -6.62 15.08 -14.91
CA ALA A 219 -6.16 14.91 -16.28
C ALA A 219 -4.64 14.70 -16.35
N MET A 220 -3.86 15.43 -15.55
CA MET A 220 -2.41 15.24 -15.43
C MET A 220 -2.07 13.84 -14.91
N ILE A 221 -2.72 13.40 -13.82
CA ILE A 221 -2.52 12.05 -13.25
C ILE A 221 -2.84 10.96 -14.28
N GLN A 222 -3.95 11.10 -15.01
CA GLN A 222 -4.35 10.11 -16.01
C GLN A 222 -3.37 10.02 -17.19
N ALA A 223 -2.78 11.14 -17.60
CA ALA A 223 -1.84 11.21 -18.72
C ALA A 223 -0.46 10.59 -18.42
N VAL A 224 -0.12 10.36 -17.14
CA VAL A 224 1.20 9.81 -16.76
C VAL A 224 1.30 8.33 -17.09
N GLY A 225 2.33 7.91 -17.85
CA GLY A 225 2.57 6.49 -18.17
C GLY A 225 3.54 5.77 -17.22
N ALA A 226 4.23 6.49 -16.34
CA ALA A 226 5.33 5.96 -15.53
C ALA A 226 5.24 6.46 -14.09
N ASP A 227 5.56 5.59 -13.14
CA ASP A 227 5.45 5.84 -11.71
C ASP A 227 6.20 7.10 -11.24
N SER A 228 7.47 7.27 -11.64
CA SER A 228 8.31 8.38 -11.21
C SER A 228 7.73 9.77 -11.50
N LYS A 229 6.90 9.88 -12.54
CA LYS A 229 6.26 11.14 -12.93
C LYS A 229 4.97 11.43 -12.14
N LEU A 230 4.41 10.43 -11.45
CA LEU A 230 3.24 10.66 -10.59
C LEU A 230 3.62 11.47 -9.35
N ASP A 231 4.80 11.21 -8.79
CA ASP A 231 5.26 11.88 -7.57
C ASP A 231 5.67 13.35 -7.81
N GLU A 232 5.85 13.74 -9.07
CA GLU A 232 6.12 15.13 -9.48
C GLU A 232 4.85 15.99 -9.53
N ILE A 233 3.65 15.39 -9.51
CA ILE A 233 2.39 16.13 -9.57
C ILE A 233 2.07 16.70 -8.18
N ASP A 234 2.24 18.01 -8.03
CA ASP A 234 1.81 18.70 -6.83
C ASP A 234 0.27 18.80 -6.76
N ILE A 235 -0.32 17.94 -5.95
CA ILE A 235 -1.76 17.91 -5.65
C ILE A 235 -2.13 18.78 -4.43
N THR A 236 -1.15 19.38 -3.75
CA THR A 236 -1.33 20.06 -2.46
C THR A 236 -1.41 21.57 -2.57
N SER A 237 -0.91 22.15 -3.67
CA SER A 237 -0.94 23.60 -3.93
C SER A 237 -2.03 23.99 -4.95
N GLY A 238 -2.17 25.30 -5.19
CA GLY A 238 -3.09 25.84 -6.19
C GLY A 238 -4.57 25.80 -5.80
N TRP A 239 -4.87 25.56 -4.52
CA TRP A 239 -6.24 25.44 -4.02
C TRP A 239 -6.81 26.72 -3.42
N ASP A 240 -6.05 27.81 -3.29
CA ASP A 240 -6.50 29.05 -2.64
C ASP A 240 -6.90 30.11 -3.66
#